data_AF-A0A9Q3BS36-F1
#
_entry.id   AF-A0A9Q3BS36-F1
#
_cell.length_a   1.000
_cell.length_b   1.000
_cell.length_c   1.000
_cell.angle_alpha   90.00
_cell.angle_beta   90.00
_cell.angle_gamma   90.00
#
_symmetry.space_group_name_H-M   'P 1'
#
loop_
_entity.id
_entity.type
_entity.pdbx_description
1 polymer ?
#
loop_
_entity_poly.entity_id
_entity_poly.type
_entity_poly.pdbx_seq_one_letter_code
_entity_poly.pdbx_strand_id
1 'polypeptide(L)'
;MQQMTHTMANLQASSSSEASRPPAFKTPSMKAPGCFDGTQPFQVRAFILSFQLIFHNDLENFSQDRKKVLYATSFLIGRAEK
;
A
#
# COMPACT_ATOMS: atom_id res chain seq x y z
N MET A 1 -4.28 -14.35 -58.40
CA MET A 1 -3.07 -14.17 -57.56
C MET A 1 -2.48 -12.81 -57.89
N GLN A 2 -2.05 -12.06 -56.87
CA GLN A 2 -1.85 -10.58 -56.83
C GLN A 2 -3.13 -9.89 -56.35
N GLN A 3 -3.21 -9.18 -55.22
CA GLN A 3 -2.22 -8.29 -54.61
C GLN A 3 -2.27 -8.35 -53.07
N MET A 4 -1.10 -8.45 -52.46
CA MET A 4 -0.84 -8.57 -51.03
C MET A 4 -0.28 -7.24 -50.52
N THR A 5 -1.12 -6.21 -50.40
CA THR A 5 -0.72 -4.89 -49.87
C THR A 5 -1.98 -4.13 -49.47
N HIS A 6 -2.39 -4.19 -48.21
CA HIS A 6 -3.17 -3.15 -47.50
C HIS A 6 -3.04 -3.44 -45.98
N THR A 7 -1.81 -3.48 -45.50
CA THR A 7 -1.49 -3.30 -44.08
C THR A 7 -1.44 -1.80 -43.78
N MET A 8 -1.99 -1.41 -42.63
CA MET A 8 -1.86 -0.10 -41.98
C MET A 8 -2.82 1.02 -42.40
N ALA A 9 -4.07 0.95 -41.92
CA ALA A 9 -4.88 2.15 -41.67
C ALA A 9 -6.04 1.84 -40.71
N ASN A 10 -5.80 1.97 -39.40
CA ASN A 10 -6.69 2.62 -38.42
C ASN A 10 -6.31 2.25 -36.99
N LEU A 11 -5.22 2.87 -36.53
CA LEU A 11 -5.07 3.26 -35.14
C LEU A 11 -5.93 4.51 -34.94
N GLN A 12 -7.13 4.37 -34.35
CA GLN A 12 -7.78 5.51 -33.71
C GLN A 12 -8.76 5.07 -32.61
N ALA A 13 -8.32 5.35 -31.39
CA ALA A 13 -9.12 5.79 -30.25
C ALA A 13 -10.25 4.88 -29.76
N SER A 14 -9.92 4.04 -28.77
CA SER A 14 -10.79 3.87 -27.61
C SER A 14 -9.93 4.11 -26.38
N SER A 15 -10.00 5.36 -25.92
CA SER A 15 -9.43 5.86 -24.68
C SER A 15 -10.02 5.11 -23.49
N SER A 16 -9.22 4.24 -22.90
CA SER A 16 -9.32 3.83 -21.50
C SER A 16 -7.90 3.52 -21.04
N SER A 17 -7.07 4.55 -20.97
CA SER A 17 -5.73 4.44 -20.39
C SER A 17 -5.87 4.34 -18.87
N GLU A 18 -6.41 3.23 -18.37
CA GLU A 18 -5.94 2.72 -17.09
C GLU A 18 -4.61 2.06 -17.42
N ALA A 19 -3.57 2.89 -17.49
CA ALA A 19 -2.21 2.41 -17.64
C ALA A 19 -2.02 1.34 -16.57
N SER A 20 -1.85 0.08 -17.00
CA SER A 20 -1.62 -1.06 -16.13
C SER A 20 -0.48 -0.69 -15.19
N ARG A 21 -0.83 -0.20 -14.01
CA ARG A 21 0.14 0.12 -12.98
C ARG A 21 0.81 -1.22 -12.70
N PRO A 22 2.15 -1.35 -12.85
CA PRO A 22 2.80 -2.58 -12.48
C PRO A 22 2.34 -2.94 -11.06
N PRO A 23 1.96 -4.20 -10.79
CA PRO A 23 1.48 -4.59 -9.48
C PRO A 23 2.48 -4.08 -8.46
N ALA A 24 2.00 -3.25 -7.53
CA ALA A 24 2.86 -2.66 -6.52
C ALA A 24 3.61 -3.81 -5.84
N PHE A 25 4.94 -3.79 -5.92
CA PHE A 25 5.75 -4.84 -5.33
C PHE A 25 5.42 -4.92 -3.84
N LYS A 26 4.80 -6.04 -3.44
CA LYS A 26 4.52 -6.33 -2.04
C LYS A 26 5.64 -7.20 -1.52
N THR A 27 6.33 -6.74 -0.50
CA THR A 27 7.28 -7.55 0.25
C THR A 27 6.50 -8.66 0.95
N PRO A 28 6.72 -9.94 0.63
CA PRO A 28 6.06 -11.05 1.29
C PRO A 28 6.47 -11.09 2.77
N SER A 29 5.53 -11.43 3.66
CA SER A 29 5.79 -11.63 5.09
C SER A 29 6.47 -10.45 5.80
N MET A 30 5.97 -9.23 5.56
CA MET A 30 6.35 -8.10 6.41
C MET A 30 6.11 -8.42 7.89
N LYS A 31 7.15 -8.21 8.70
CA LYS A 31 7.06 -8.42 10.15
C LYS A 31 6.02 -7.46 10.73
N ALA A 32 5.15 -7.98 11.60
CA ALA A 32 4.22 -7.15 12.33
C ALA A 32 4.96 -6.14 13.23
N PRO A 33 4.36 -4.95 13.48
CA PRO A 33 4.88 -3.99 14.45
C PRO A 33 5.00 -4.60 15.84
N GLY A 34 5.91 -4.08 16.65
CA GLY A 34 5.90 -4.32 18.09
C GLY A 34 4.76 -3.55 18.76
N CYS A 35 4.36 -3.94 19.98
CA CYS A 35 3.43 -3.17 20.78
C CYS A 35 4.11 -1.94 21.41
N PHE A 36 3.34 -0.88 21.65
CA PHE A 36 3.81 0.33 22.33
C PHE A 36 2.93 0.61 23.55
N ASP A 37 3.57 0.68 24.72
CA ASP A 37 2.93 0.89 26.03
C ASP A 37 3.22 2.28 26.64
N GLY A 38 4.00 3.11 25.94
CA GLY A 38 4.41 4.43 26.42
C GLY A 38 5.61 4.44 27.37
N THR A 39 6.14 3.29 27.81
CA THR A 39 7.26 3.23 28.78
C THR A 39 8.58 3.76 28.22
N GLN A 40 8.76 3.68 26.90
CA GLN A 40 9.96 4.14 26.20
C GLN A 40 9.60 5.18 25.12
N PRO A 41 9.44 6.47 25.49
CA PRO A 41 8.97 7.51 24.58
C PRO A 41 9.81 7.66 23.31
N PHE A 42 11.12 7.42 23.41
CA PHE A 42 12.03 7.50 22.26
C PHE A 42 11.73 6.46 21.16
N GLN A 43 10.99 5.38 21.47
CA GLN A 43 10.57 4.39 20.48
C GLN A 43 9.35 4.82 19.66
N VAL A 44 8.62 5.88 20.05
CA VAL A 44 7.37 6.28 19.38
C VAL A 44 7.56 6.52 17.88
N ARG A 45 8.69 7.10 17.48
CA ARG A 45 9.00 7.35 16.07
C ARG A 45 9.20 6.06 15.30
N ALA A 46 9.96 5.11 15.86
CA ALA A 46 10.18 3.81 15.23
C ALA A 46 8.87 3.01 15.13
N PHE A 47 8.04 3.07 16.18
CA PHE A 47 6.70 2.49 16.20
C PHE A 47 5.84 3.05 15.04
N ILE A 48 5.74 4.38 14.89
CA ILE A 48 4.98 5.01 13.80
C ILE A 48 5.52 4.64 12.41
N LEU A 49 6.85 4.67 12.23
CA LEU A 49 7.49 4.34 10.95
C LEU A 49 7.19 2.89 10.51
N SER A 50 7.06 1.96 11.45
CA SER A 50 6.72 0.57 11.12
C SER A 50 5.35 0.45 10.44
N PHE A 51 4.34 1.21 10.89
CA PHE A 51 3.03 1.24 10.25
C PHE A 51 3.06 1.88 8.88
N GLN A 52 3.82 2.98 8.73
CA GLN A 52 3.98 3.61 7.42
C GLN A 52 4.52 2.62 6.40
N LEU A 53 5.54 1.85 6.76
CA LEU A 53 6.10 0.84 5.86
C LEU A 53 5.06 -0.23 5.46
N ILE A 54 4.30 -0.74 6.43
CA ILE A 54 3.25 -1.74 6.18
C ILE A 54 2.13 -1.20 5.29
N PHE A 55 1.66 0.02 5.56
CA PHE A 55 0.57 0.63 4.78
C PHE A 55 0.98 0.90 3.33
N HIS A 56 2.25 1.27 3.10
CA HIS A 56 2.77 1.44 1.74
C HIS A 56 3.02 0.10 1.03
N ASN A 57 3.34 -0.96 1.78
CA ASN A 57 3.55 -2.28 1.24
C ASN A 57 2.25 -2.95 0.77
N ASP A 58 1.11 -2.64 1.39
CA ASP A 58 -0.18 -3.25 1.06
C ASP A 58 -1.32 -2.22 0.95
N LEU A 59 -1.28 -1.46 -0.14
CA LEU A 59 -2.26 -0.41 -0.44
C LEU A 59 -3.69 -0.93 -0.61
N GLU A 60 -3.88 -2.18 -1.01
CA GLU A 60 -5.21 -2.77 -1.19
C GLU A 60 -5.88 -3.00 0.17
N ASN A 61 -5.16 -3.63 1.10
CA ASN A 61 -5.66 -3.88 2.45
C ASN A 61 -5.76 -2.56 3.26
N PHE A 62 -4.83 -1.63 3.08
CA PHE A 62 -4.78 -0.34 3.78
C PHE A 62 -5.22 0.86 2.92
N SER A 63 -6.20 0.65 2.05
CA SER A 63 -6.76 1.69 1.18
C SER A 63 -7.55 2.77 1.93
N GLN A 64 -8.09 2.44 3.10
CA GLN A 64 -8.91 3.35 3.90
C GLN A 64 -8.20 3.71 5.21
N ASP A 65 -8.24 5.00 5.58
CA ASP A 65 -7.63 5.47 6.82
C ASP A 65 -8.26 4.82 8.06
N ARG A 66 -9.56 4.49 8.02
CA ARG A 66 -10.22 3.70 9.07
C ARG A 66 -9.50 2.37 9.34
N LYS A 67 -9.09 1.65 8.29
CA LYS A 67 -8.38 0.37 8.44
C LYS A 67 -6.98 0.58 9.00
N LYS A 68 -6.27 1.62 8.55
CA LYS A 68 -4.95 2.01 9.07
C LYS A 68 -5.02 2.32 10.56
N VAL A 69 -6.00 3.12 10.97
CA VAL A 69 -6.20 3.51 12.38
C VAL A 69 -6.52 2.29 13.23
N LEU A 70 -7.52 1.50 12.84
CA LEU A 70 -7.89 0.28 13.58
C LEU A 70 -6.70 -0.66 13.76
N TYR A 71 -5.94 -0.89 12.69
CA TYR A 71 -4.74 -1.71 12.75
C TYR A 71 -3.66 -1.11 13.65
N ALA A 72 -3.34 0.18 13.53
CA ALA A 72 -2.33 0.81 14.38
C ALA A 72 -2.71 0.79 15.85
N THR A 73 -3.98 1.05 16.16
CA THR A 73 -4.48 1.07 17.54
C THR A 73 -4.45 -0.28 18.22
N SER A 74 -4.50 -1.40 17.49
CA SER A 74 -4.41 -2.74 18.11
C SER A 74 -3.04 -3.08 18.68
N PHE A 75 -2.01 -2.26 18.40
CA PHE A 75 -0.67 -2.39 18.96
C PHE A 75 -0.39 -1.39 20.08
N LEU A 76 -1.34 -0.50 20.38
CA LEU A 76 -1.28 0.31 21.57
C LEU A 76 -1.75 -0.54 22.75
N ILE A 77 -0.89 -0.65 23.75
CA ILE A 77 -1.17 -1.41 24.98
C ILE A 77 -0.93 -0.50 26.19
N GLY A 78 -1.21 -1.02 27.38
CA GLY A 78 -1.08 -0.25 28.60
C GLY A 78 -2.23 0.75 28.78
N ARG A 79 -2.07 1.67 29.72
CA ARG A 79 -3.05 2.70 30.03
C ARG A 79 -2.53 4.04 29.55
N ALA A 80 -3.42 4.83 28.94
CA ALA A 80 -3.15 6.24 28.78
C ALA A 80 -3.19 6.88 30.17
N GLU A 81 -2.03 7.20 30.73
CA GLU A 81 -1.93 7.93 31.98
C GLU A 81 -2.09 9.43 31.71
N LYS A 82 -2.75 10.13 32.64
CA LYS A 82 -3.05 11.58 32.58
C LYS A 82 -1.98 12.39 33.28
#